data_AF-A0A2P7QP33-F1
#
_entry.id   AF-A0A2P7QP33-F1
#
_cell.length_a   1.000
_cell.length_b   1.000
_cell.length_c   1.000
_cell.angle_alpha   90.00
_cell.angle_beta   90.00
_cell.angle_gamma   90.00
#
_symmetry.space_group_name_H-M   'P 1'
#
loop_
_entity.id
_entity.type
_entity.pdbx_description
1 polymer ?
#
loop_
_entity_poly.entity_id
_entity_poly.type
_entity_poly.pdbx_seq_one_letter_code
_entity_poly.pdbx_strand_id
1 'polypeptide(L)'
;MPLVSNRYCLRAMMIRTKLRNLDYGTISDLRMITIGPIYIARPLACIVSYYAKQCWDQSFHGVLFTQEGMGALQMAQSLLMASFESGAGPAFVARHGQTAADYQATFDEWTGKQYQPVCVSVYRDGTTARYASIFHQKNGVAFVARHGLDGSQYQSQVTAWTKEGYRPRSLSAATVDGKTVFACVYEKNGSAEWAARHGLSAADYQSVFNDMVGKGFRPRAVCPYTVDGKDHYIAWWEKSPGNAWVARHGLSESAFRQTHESLAAQGYDLVSGGSCLVGSSDRYAGIWEKRSASSIGHHGMTSGAYQANFEAALAQKLRPSFVSGSWGAVPVDVNLRFRIQRQQQSQWCWAACSVSVRRYYQPASTLTQCQLVNTRRGRSDCCTSGSSMACNLPDNTADALDGLGHLGTLTGSSVDYSVLRDQSAAGRPTFLRIQWSGGGRHAILATGVEDGEFVIVCDPGSSSAVDPSLGTTSVVDYDTLRTAYNGSGTWIATGTTNS
;
A
#
# COMPACT_ATOMS: atom_id res chain seq x y z
N MET A 1 -35.81 -36.35 33.97
CA MET A 1 -36.06 -34.97 34.42
C MET A 1 -35.83 -34.02 33.25
N PRO A 2 -36.83 -33.22 32.83
CA PRO A 2 -36.61 -32.02 32.02
C PRO A 2 -37.14 -30.75 32.70
N LEU A 3 -36.48 -29.59 32.49
CA LEU A 3 -36.79 -28.34 33.20
C LEU A 3 -37.76 -27.40 32.43
N VAL A 4 -39.02 -27.51 32.82
CA VAL A 4 -40.12 -26.52 32.96
C VAL A 4 -39.90 -25.03 32.56
N SER A 5 -40.87 -24.53 31.77
CA SER A 5 -41.38 -23.13 31.58
C SER A 5 -40.45 -22.05 30.99
N ASN A 6 -40.91 -20.95 30.36
CA ASN A 6 -42.24 -20.27 30.24
C ASN A 6 -42.39 -19.77 28.75
N ARG A 7 -43.52 -19.74 28.01
CA ARG A 7 -44.87 -19.10 28.17
C ARG A 7 -44.78 -17.59 28.47
N TYR A 8 -45.50 -16.63 27.86
CA TYR A 8 -46.61 -16.55 26.87
C TYR A 8 -46.58 -15.12 26.24
N CYS A 9 -47.35 -14.62 25.25
CA CYS A 9 -48.48 -15.07 24.37
C CYS A 9 -48.35 -14.27 23.03
N LEU A 10 -48.77 -14.71 21.83
CA LEU A 10 -50.09 -15.12 21.28
C LEU A 10 -51.00 -13.95 20.79
N ARG A 11 -51.01 -13.69 19.47
CA ARG A 11 -52.24 -13.39 18.71
C ARG A 11 -52.06 -13.74 17.23
N ALA A 12 -53.06 -14.37 16.63
CA ALA A 12 -53.12 -14.69 15.21
C ALA A 12 -54.54 -14.41 14.69
N MET A 13 -54.66 -14.00 13.43
CA MET A 13 -55.90 -14.19 12.68
C MET A 13 -55.62 -14.27 11.18
N MET A 14 -56.58 -14.81 10.44
CA MET A 14 -56.42 -15.26 9.05
C MET A 14 -56.64 -14.12 8.04
N ILE A 15 -56.10 -14.30 6.83
CA ILE A 15 -56.92 -14.52 5.61
C ILE A 15 -56.00 -14.96 4.45
N ARG A 16 -56.36 -16.06 3.77
CA ARG A 16 -55.95 -16.34 2.38
C ARG A 16 -57.10 -15.90 1.48
N THR A 17 -56.83 -15.36 0.29
CA THR A 17 -57.49 -15.70 -1.00
C THR A 17 -57.04 -14.77 -2.13
N LYS A 18 -56.78 -15.36 -3.32
CA LYS A 18 -56.64 -14.75 -4.66
C LYS A 18 -55.81 -13.45 -4.81
N LEU A 19 -54.75 -13.56 -5.62
CA LEU A 19 -54.81 -13.01 -6.99
C LEU A 19 -54.11 -13.99 -7.96
N ARG A 20 -54.57 -14.03 -9.21
CA ARG A 20 -53.98 -14.75 -10.35
C ARG A 20 -54.20 -13.90 -11.62
N ASN A 21 -53.37 -14.15 -12.62
CA ASN A 21 -53.47 -13.72 -14.03
C ASN A 21 -53.05 -12.27 -14.34
N LEU A 22 -52.63 -12.11 -15.59
CA LEU A 22 -52.30 -10.90 -16.35
C LEU A 22 -50.99 -10.17 -16.00
N ASP A 23 -50.25 -9.64 -16.98
CA ASP A 23 -49.74 -10.27 -18.21
C ASP A 23 -48.57 -9.45 -18.78
N TYR A 24 -47.86 -9.95 -19.79
CA TYR A 24 -46.83 -9.17 -20.49
C TYR A 24 -47.45 -8.10 -21.41
N GLY A 25 -47.05 -6.84 -21.23
CA GLY A 25 -47.54 -5.69 -22.02
C GLY A 25 -46.42 -4.70 -22.37
N THR A 26 -46.38 -4.27 -23.63
CA THR A 26 -45.34 -3.41 -24.23
C THR A 26 -45.21 -2.03 -23.61
N ILE A 27 -43.97 -1.60 -23.34
CA ILE A 27 -43.65 -0.19 -23.04
C ILE A 27 -43.61 0.60 -24.34
N SER A 28 -44.34 1.72 -24.39
CA SER A 28 -44.25 2.78 -25.41
C SER A 28 -44.48 4.14 -24.73
N ASP A 29 -44.19 5.22 -25.45
CA ASP A 29 -44.34 6.64 -25.05
C ASP A 29 -43.49 7.14 -23.87
N LEU A 30 -42.22 7.45 -24.19
CA LEU A 30 -41.49 8.54 -23.55
C LEU A 30 -42.23 9.88 -23.77
N ARG A 31 -42.42 10.68 -22.70
CA ARG A 31 -42.70 12.12 -22.83
C ARG A 31 -41.74 12.92 -21.96
N MET A 32 -40.98 13.81 -22.57
CA MET A 32 -40.18 14.80 -21.86
C MET A 32 -41.10 15.85 -21.22
N ILE A 33 -40.79 16.25 -19.98
CA ILE A 33 -41.34 17.46 -19.37
C ILE A 33 -40.18 18.45 -19.22
N THR A 34 -40.21 19.51 -20.01
CA THR A 34 -39.22 20.60 -19.95
C THR A 34 -39.57 21.54 -18.80
N ILE A 35 -38.58 21.89 -17.96
CA ILE A 35 -38.74 22.90 -16.91
C ILE A 35 -37.71 24.01 -17.17
N GLY A 36 -38.18 25.26 -17.26
CA GLY A 36 -37.35 26.44 -17.51
C GLY A 36 -36.58 26.92 -16.26
N PRO A 37 -35.55 27.78 -16.45
CA PRO A 37 -34.70 28.24 -15.36
C PRO A 37 -35.36 29.35 -14.53
N ILE A 38 -35.17 29.30 -13.20
CA ILE A 38 -35.44 30.41 -12.29
C ILE A 38 -34.19 30.66 -11.43
N TYR A 39 -33.62 31.86 -11.54
CA TYR A 39 -32.54 32.37 -10.68
C TYR A 39 -33.09 33.40 -9.70
N ILE A 40 -33.01 33.13 -8.39
CA ILE A 40 -33.09 34.17 -7.33
C ILE A 40 -31.99 33.86 -6.28
N ALA A 41 -31.43 34.91 -5.67
CA ALA A 41 -30.17 34.86 -4.92
C ALA A 41 -30.32 34.59 -3.41
N ARG A 42 -29.19 34.27 -2.76
CA ARG A 42 -29.00 34.39 -1.29
C ARG A 42 -28.86 35.87 -0.89
N PRO A 43 -29.18 36.23 0.37
CA PRO A 43 -28.07 36.40 1.33
C PRO A 43 -28.35 36.05 2.81
N LEU A 44 -27.28 35.63 3.49
CA LEU A 44 -26.86 35.89 4.89
C LEU A 44 -27.72 35.56 6.15
N ALA A 45 -26.94 35.23 7.18
CA ALA A 45 -27.16 35.38 8.63
C ALA A 45 -27.93 34.30 9.42
N CYS A 46 -27.54 34.16 10.69
CA CYS A 46 -27.92 33.12 11.63
C CYS A 46 -29.14 33.51 12.49
N ILE A 47 -29.84 32.50 13.03
CA ILE A 47 -30.43 32.56 14.37
C ILE A 47 -30.50 31.14 14.98
N VAL A 48 -30.71 31.06 16.30
CA VAL A 48 -30.35 29.92 17.16
C VAL A 48 -31.54 29.00 17.46
N SER A 49 -31.34 27.69 17.27
CA SER A 49 -31.90 26.53 17.99
C SER A 49 -33.42 26.33 18.17
N TYR A 50 -33.74 25.08 18.54
CA TYR A 50 -34.95 24.57 19.21
C TYR A 50 -36.16 24.13 18.35
N TYR A 51 -36.71 22.98 18.76
CA TYR A 51 -37.88 22.23 18.24
C TYR A 51 -37.96 21.85 16.75
N ALA A 52 -37.70 20.56 16.48
CA ALA A 52 -38.38 19.78 15.44
C ALA A 52 -38.37 18.27 15.80
N LYS A 53 -39.26 17.84 16.71
CA LYS A 53 -39.48 16.41 17.01
C LYS A 53 -40.82 16.00 16.41
N GLN A 54 -40.83 14.89 15.66
CA GLN A 54 -41.97 14.32 14.91
C GLN A 54 -42.41 15.12 13.66
N CYS A 55 -42.17 14.56 12.47
CA CYS A 55 -43.20 13.91 11.65
C CYS A 55 -42.57 13.31 10.36
N TRP A 56 -43.38 12.62 9.55
CA TRP A 56 -43.07 12.05 8.23
C TRP A 56 -42.14 10.83 8.17
N ASP A 57 -42.71 9.68 8.52
CA ASP A 57 -42.49 8.46 7.75
C ASP A 57 -43.18 8.60 6.38
N GLN A 58 -42.41 8.50 5.29
CA GLN A 58 -42.86 7.90 4.03
C GLN A 58 -41.68 7.22 3.29
N SER A 59 -41.62 5.90 3.43
CA SER A 59 -41.33 4.97 2.32
C SER A 59 -40.05 5.20 1.47
N PHE A 60 -38.88 5.37 2.10
CA PHE A 60 -37.63 4.92 1.48
C PHE A 60 -37.32 3.49 1.91
N HIS A 61 -37.18 2.57 0.95
CA HIS A 61 -36.56 1.25 1.18
C HIS A 61 -35.04 1.40 1.33
N GLY A 62 -34.62 2.10 2.39
CA GLY A 62 -33.22 2.15 2.80
C GLY A 62 -32.80 0.78 3.31
N VAL A 63 -31.75 0.20 2.70
CA VAL A 63 -31.05 -0.94 3.30
C VAL A 63 -30.46 -0.47 4.62
N LEU A 64 -30.98 -0.98 5.74
CA LEU A 64 -30.42 -0.80 7.06
C LEU A 64 -29.07 -1.52 7.13
N PHE A 65 -28.00 -0.82 6.73
CA PHE A 65 -26.64 -1.17 7.10
C PHE A 65 -26.51 -1.02 8.61
N THR A 66 -26.70 -2.12 9.33
CA THR A 66 -26.41 -2.21 10.76
C THR A 66 -24.96 -1.81 11.01
N GLN A 67 -24.71 -1.00 12.04
CA GLN A 67 -23.39 -0.45 12.36
C GLN A 67 -22.43 -1.48 12.99
N GLU A 68 -22.64 -2.75 12.67
CA GLU A 68 -21.84 -3.92 13.02
C GLU A 68 -21.38 -4.55 11.69
N GLY A 69 -20.17 -4.22 11.24
CA GLY A 69 -19.66 -4.66 9.94
C GLY A 69 -18.75 -3.65 9.23
N MET A 70 -18.82 -2.36 9.58
CA MET A 70 -17.84 -1.36 9.16
C MET A 70 -16.53 -1.45 9.95
N GLY A 71 -15.91 -2.63 9.93
CA GLY A 71 -14.45 -2.68 9.98
C GLY A 71 -13.91 -1.81 8.83
N ALA A 72 -12.78 -1.14 9.03
CA ALA A 72 -12.27 -0.19 8.04
C ALA A 72 -12.15 -0.87 6.68
N LEU A 73 -12.89 -0.37 5.67
CA LEU A 73 -12.77 -0.85 4.30
C LEU A 73 -11.30 -0.71 3.91
N GLN A 74 -10.63 -1.84 3.71
CA GLN A 74 -9.22 -1.92 3.35
C GLN A 74 -9.07 -1.23 1.99
N MET A 75 -8.70 0.04 2.02
CA MET A 75 -8.61 0.88 0.81
C MET A 75 -7.46 0.35 -0.03
N ALA A 76 -7.81 -0.45 -1.04
CA ALA A 76 -6.86 -0.94 -2.01
C ALA A 76 -6.10 0.25 -2.63
N GLN A 77 -4.81 0.05 -2.86
CA GLN A 77 -3.88 1.12 -3.21
C GLN A 77 -2.78 0.63 -4.15
N SER A 78 -1.92 1.55 -4.61
CA SER A 78 -0.73 1.21 -5.38
C SER A 78 0.33 0.56 -4.47
N LEU A 79 0.65 -0.70 -4.75
CA LEU A 79 1.70 -1.46 -4.09
C LEU A 79 2.86 -1.75 -5.04
N LEU A 80 4.04 -2.05 -4.51
CA LEU A 80 5.24 -2.40 -5.26
C LEU A 80 5.86 -3.70 -4.75
N MET A 81 6.45 -4.44 -5.70
CA MET A 81 7.37 -5.55 -5.50
C MET A 81 8.69 -5.22 -6.21
N ALA A 82 9.82 -5.52 -5.60
CA ALA A 82 11.14 -5.30 -6.19
C ALA A 82 12.16 -6.31 -5.68
N SER A 83 13.29 -6.39 -6.38
CA SER A 83 14.48 -7.11 -5.93
C SER A 83 15.72 -6.26 -6.18
N PHE A 84 16.71 -6.40 -5.30
CA PHE A 84 17.99 -5.71 -5.33
C PHE A 84 19.10 -6.75 -5.29
N GLU A 85 19.95 -6.79 -6.30
CA GLU A 85 21.05 -7.76 -6.44
C GLU A 85 22.39 -7.15 -6.01
N SER A 86 23.30 -7.97 -5.48
CA SER A 86 24.65 -7.55 -5.12
C SER A 86 25.63 -7.64 -6.31
N GLY A 87 26.70 -6.86 -6.25
CA GLY A 87 27.84 -6.94 -7.19
C GLY A 87 28.00 -5.75 -8.11
N ALA A 88 29.12 -5.73 -8.85
CA ALA A 88 29.42 -4.70 -9.83
C ALA A 88 28.54 -4.90 -11.09
N GLY A 89 27.85 -3.83 -11.50
CA GLY A 89 27.02 -3.80 -12.71
C GLY A 89 27.02 -2.41 -13.34
N PRO A 90 26.32 -2.22 -14.47
CA PRO A 90 26.19 -0.92 -15.10
C PRO A 90 25.57 0.12 -14.14
N ALA A 91 25.99 1.37 -14.28
CA ALA A 91 25.32 2.51 -13.66
C ALA A 91 23.84 2.51 -14.05
N PHE A 92 22.96 2.90 -13.13
CA PHE A 92 21.52 2.79 -13.31
C PHE A 92 20.78 4.05 -12.90
N VAL A 93 19.57 4.20 -13.43
CA VAL A 93 18.57 5.16 -12.95
C VAL A 93 17.27 4.41 -12.76
N ALA A 94 16.62 4.58 -11.62
CA ALA A 94 15.29 4.02 -11.37
C ALA A 94 14.32 5.12 -10.92
N ARG A 95 13.04 4.94 -11.23
CA ARG A 95 11.95 5.87 -10.92
C ARG A 95 10.66 5.09 -10.65
N HIS A 96 9.73 5.69 -9.91
CA HIS A 96 8.37 5.18 -9.66
C HIS A 96 7.40 6.36 -9.48
N GLY A 97 6.10 6.09 -9.40
CA GLY A 97 5.06 7.12 -9.24
C GLY A 97 4.83 8.02 -10.47
N GLN A 98 5.51 7.72 -11.59
CA GLN A 98 5.54 8.58 -12.77
C GLN A 98 4.19 8.56 -13.51
N THR A 99 3.70 9.70 -14.00
CA THR A 99 2.67 9.69 -15.04
C THR A 99 3.24 9.17 -16.36
N ALA A 100 2.39 8.89 -17.35
CA ALA A 100 2.83 8.56 -18.71
C ALA A 100 3.74 9.64 -19.32
N ALA A 101 3.50 10.92 -19.00
CA ALA A 101 4.30 12.04 -19.48
C ALA A 101 5.67 12.11 -18.77
N ASP A 102 5.70 11.95 -17.44
CA ASP A 102 6.97 11.94 -16.68
C ASP A 102 7.85 10.75 -17.07
N TYR A 103 7.24 9.58 -17.32
CA TYR A 103 7.95 8.41 -17.81
C TYR A 103 8.48 8.63 -19.23
N GLN A 104 7.70 9.24 -20.13
CA GLN A 104 8.17 9.58 -21.47
C GLN A 104 9.37 10.55 -21.41
N ALA A 105 9.26 11.64 -20.65
CA ALA A 105 10.36 12.60 -20.46
C ALA A 105 11.61 11.94 -19.84
N THR A 106 11.43 11.00 -18.92
CA THR A 106 12.53 10.19 -18.35
C THR A 106 13.15 9.26 -19.39
N PHE A 107 12.34 8.60 -20.22
CA PHE A 107 12.83 7.76 -21.31
C PHE A 107 13.65 8.60 -22.31
N ASP A 108 13.15 9.76 -22.72
CA ASP A 108 13.85 10.65 -23.66
C ASP A 108 15.15 11.20 -23.06
N GLU A 109 15.14 11.64 -21.79
CA GLU A 109 16.33 12.10 -21.06
C GLU A 109 17.42 11.02 -20.99
N TRP A 110 17.08 9.82 -20.52
CA TRP A 110 18.07 8.80 -20.19
C TRP A 110 18.53 8.00 -21.41
N THR A 111 17.68 7.81 -22.43
CA THR A 111 18.12 7.23 -23.71
C THR A 111 19.04 8.19 -24.48
N GLY A 112 18.81 9.50 -24.42
CA GLY A 112 19.76 10.52 -24.89
C GLY A 112 21.11 10.48 -24.16
N LYS A 113 21.16 9.96 -22.93
CA LYS A 113 22.37 9.78 -22.11
C LYS A 113 23.02 8.38 -22.24
N GLN A 114 22.65 7.59 -23.26
CA GLN A 114 23.14 6.23 -23.49
C GLN A 114 22.72 5.19 -22.42
N TYR A 115 21.62 5.45 -21.70
CA TYR A 115 20.97 4.45 -20.86
C TYR A 115 19.86 3.72 -21.64
N GLN A 116 19.66 2.45 -21.32
CA GLN A 116 18.64 1.59 -21.92
C GLN A 116 17.62 1.20 -20.84
N PRO A 117 16.31 1.29 -21.08
CA PRO A 117 15.34 0.71 -20.15
C PRO A 117 15.53 -0.80 -20.11
N VAL A 118 15.61 -1.36 -18.91
CA VAL A 118 15.73 -2.81 -18.66
C VAL A 118 14.54 -3.37 -17.89
N CYS A 119 13.79 -2.50 -17.23
CA CYS A 119 12.52 -2.80 -16.58
C CYS A 119 11.55 -1.63 -16.81
N VAL A 120 10.31 -1.94 -17.20
CA VAL A 120 9.18 -1.03 -17.13
C VAL A 120 8.00 -1.77 -16.51
N SER A 121 7.34 -1.14 -15.56
CA SER A 121 6.10 -1.61 -14.97
C SER A 121 5.05 -0.52 -15.10
N VAL A 122 3.87 -0.88 -15.58
CA VAL A 122 2.66 -0.06 -15.51
C VAL A 122 1.79 -0.59 -14.38
N TYR A 123 1.21 0.31 -13.60
CA TYR A 123 0.31 -0.04 -12.49
C TYR A 123 -0.77 1.03 -12.31
N ARG A 124 -1.80 0.69 -11.51
CA ARG A 124 -2.92 1.59 -11.21
C ARG A 124 -2.66 2.38 -9.93
N ASP A 125 -3.07 3.64 -9.94
CA ASP A 125 -3.06 4.56 -8.80
C ASP A 125 -4.35 5.38 -8.79
N GLY A 126 -5.27 5.10 -7.87
CA GLY A 126 -6.62 5.64 -7.86
C GLY A 126 -7.41 5.20 -9.10
N THR A 127 -7.55 6.09 -10.08
CA THR A 127 -8.13 5.84 -11.42
C THR A 127 -7.10 5.96 -12.55
N THR A 128 -5.83 6.26 -12.24
CA THR A 128 -4.79 6.64 -13.20
C THR A 128 -3.74 5.55 -13.42
N ALA A 129 -3.02 5.62 -14.54
CA ALA A 129 -1.86 4.78 -14.82
C ALA A 129 -0.59 5.44 -14.29
N ARG A 130 0.22 4.68 -13.55
CA ARG A 130 1.56 5.04 -13.09
C ARG A 130 2.60 4.11 -13.67
N TYR A 131 3.83 4.61 -13.72
CA TYR A 131 4.98 3.87 -14.21
C TYR A 131 6.10 3.81 -13.19
N ALA A 132 6.70 2.63 -13.09
CA ALA A 132 8.00 2.41 -12.47
C ALA A 132 8.97 1.86 -13.51
N SER A 133 10.23 2.25 -13.42
CA SER A 133 11.22 1.93 -14.45
C SER A 133 12.62 1.79 -13.86
N ILE A 134 13.43 0.96 -14.52
CA ILE A 134 14.88 0.84 -14.29
C ILE A 134 15.57 0.94 -15.65
N PHE A 135 16.54 1.83 -15.74
CA PHE A 135 17.43 2.04 -16.87
C PHE A 135 18.87 1.67 -16.48
N HIS A 136 19.62 1.04 -17.38
CA HIS A 136 21.05 0.74 -17.23
C HIS A 136 21.86 1.49 -18.29
N GLN A 137 23.00 2.08 -17.92
CA GLN A 137 23.98 2.59 -18.88
C GLN A 137 24.59 1.42 -19.64
N LYS A 138 24.27 1.30 -20.94
CA LYS A 138 24.61 0.12 -21.75
C LYS A 138 24.75 0.54 -23.22
N ASN A 139 25.94 0.33 -23.76
CA ASN A 139 26.23 0.62 -25.17
C ASN A 139 25.97 -0.61 -26.05
N GLY A 140 25.65 -0.37 -27.33
CA GLY A 140 25.72 -1.38 -28.39
C GLY A 140 24.53 -2.33 -28.59
N VAL A 141 23.48 -2.30 -27.76
CA VAL A 141 22.26 -3.10 -28.00
C VAL A 141 21.12 -2.20 -28.47
N ALA A 142 20.54 -2.49 -29.63
CA ALA A 142 19.32 -1.80 -30.09
C ALA A 142 18.11 -2.28 -29.29
N PHE A 143 17.21 -1.37 -28.92
CA PHE A 143 16.02 -1.65 -28.12
C PHE A 143 14.80 -0.86 -28.60
N VAL A 144 13.62 -1.31 -28.21
CA VAL A 144 12.36 -0.59 -28.40
C VAL A 144 11.56 -0.66 -27.11
N ALA A 145 11.13 0.49 -26.58
CA ALA A 145 10.19 0.55 -25.46
C ALA A 145 8.86 1.18 -25.89
N ARG A 146 7.76 0.73 -25.28
CA ARG A 146 6.40 1.26 -25.47
C ARG A 146 5.63 1.20 -24.16
N HIS A 147 4.72 2.14 -23.96
CA HIS A 147 3.84 2.24 -22.79
C HIS A 147 2.47 2.78 -23.22
N GLY A 148 1.48 2.73 -22.33
CA GLY A 148 0.12 3.19 -22.61
C GLY A 148 -0.65 2.37 -23.66
N LEU A 149 -0.20 1.17 -24.00
CA LEU A 149 -0.77 0.36 -25.08
C LEU A 149 -2.05 -0.36 -24.65
N ASP A 150 -3.03 -0.51 -25.55
CA ASP A 150 -4.08 -1.52 -25.41
C ASP A 150 -3.61 -2.93 -25.85
N GLY A 151 -4.41 -3.96 -25.61
CA GLY A 151 -4.06 -5.35 -25.92
C GLY A 151 -3.90 -5.66 -27.41
N SER A 152 -4.58 -4.94 -28.31
CA SER A 152 -4.41 -5.07 -29.76
C SER A 152 -3.12 -4.41 -30.23
N GLN A 153 -2.82 -3.22 -29.70
CA GLN A 153 -1.57 -2.51 -29.94
C GLN A 153 -0.37 -3.30 -29.42
N TYR A 154 -0.45 -3.84 -28.19
CA TYR A 154 0.56 -4.72 -27.62
C TYR A 154 0.79 -5.95 -28.50
N GLN A 155 -0.28 -6.62 -28.93
CA GLN A 155 -0.18 -7.77 -29.84
C GLN A 155 0.48 -7.40 -31.18
N SER A 156 0.21 -6.20 -31.72
CA SER A 156 0.89 -5.69 -32.91
C SER A 156 2.39 -5.42 -32.66
N GLN A 157 2.78 -4.86 -31.51
CA GLN A 157 4.19 -4.69 -31.16
C GLN A 157 4.92 -6.04 -31.08
N VAL A 158 4.35 -7.04 -30.41
CA VAL A 158 4.94 -8.40 -30.35
C VAL A 158 5.17 -8.94 -31.76
N THR A 159 4.12 -8.96 -32.60
CA THR A 159 4.17 -9.52 -33.96
C THR A 159 5.14 -8.77 -34.89
N ALA A 160 5.36 -7.47 -34.68
CA ALA A 160 6.35 -6.69 -35.43
C ALA A 160 7.78 -7.01 -34.96
N TRP A 161 8.06 -6.88 -33.66
CA TRP A 161 9.42 -6.99 -33.14
C TRP A 161 9.99 -8.41 -33.18
N THR A 162 9.15 -9.46 -33.18
CA THR A 162 9.58 -10.83 -33.52
C THR A 162 10.19 -10.92 -34.92
N LYS A 163 9.59 -10.27 -35.93
CA LYS A 163 10.07 -10.32 -37.33
C LYS A 163 11.40 -9.58 -37.49
N GLU A 164 11.59 -8.51 -36.74
CA GLU A 164 12.81 -7.67 -36.74
C GLU A 164 13.99 -8.26 -35.93
N GLY A 165 13.85 -9.48 -35.39
CA GLY A 165 14.90 -10.17 -34.64
C GLY A 165 15.12 -9.66 -33.21
N TYR A 166 14.10 -9.02 -32.60
CA TYR A 166 14.11 -8.64 -31.19
C TYR A 166 13.45 -9.72 -30.32
N ARG A 167 13.76 -9.72 -29.02
CA ARG A 167 13.02 -10.45 -27.97
C ARG A 167 12.44 -9.49 -26.93
N PRO A 168 11.45 -9.88 -26.12
CA PRO A 168 11.09 -9.15 -24.91
C PRO A 168 12.29 -9.09 -23.94
N ARG A 169 12.39 -7.99 -23.21
CA ARG A 169 13.28 -7.81 -22.05
C ARG A 169 12.49 -7.54 -20.77
N SER A 170 11.36 -6.83 -20.89
CA SER A 170 10.44 -6.51 -19.80
C SER A 170 9.02 -6.41 -20.37
N LEU A 171 8.05 -7.01 -19.68
CA LEU A 171 6.62 -6.97 -20.00
C LEU A 171 5.85 -6.69 -18.72
N SER A 172 4.86 -5.81 -18.80
CA SER A 172 3.96 -5.48 -17.69
C SER A 172 2.58 -5.11 -18.22
N ALA A 173 1.55 -5.44 -17.45
CA ALA A 173 0.17 -5.07 -17.72
C ALA A 173 -0.52 -4.70 -16.40
N ALA A 174 -1.47 -3.77 -16.45
CA ALA A 174 -2.32 -3.44 -15.32
C ALA A 174 -3.70 -2.97 -15.81
N THR A 175 -4.72 -3.19 -14.99
CA THR A 175 -6.07 -2.70 -15.30
C THR A 175 -6.31 -1.36 -14.62
N VAL A 176 -6.47 -0.33 -15.44
CA VAL A 176 -6.65 1.07 -15.07
C VAL A 176 -7.99 1.52 -15.65
N ASP A 177 -8.88 2.08 -14.82
CA ASP A 177 -10.22 2.52 -15.25
C ASP A 177 -10.98 1.47 -16.09
N GLY A 178 -10.96 0.21 -15.62
CA GLY A 178 -11.59 -0.93 -16.30
C GLY A 178 -10.91 -1.42 -17.58
N LYS A 179 -9.82 -0.77 -18.04
CA LYS A 179 -9.11 -1.09 -19.28
C LYS A 179 -7.74 -1.69 -18.96
N THR A 180 -7.34 -2.74 -19.69
CA THR A 180 -5.98 -3.28 -19.57
C THR A 180 -5.00 -2.37 -20.34
N VAL A 181 -4.00 -1.85 -19.64
CA VAL A 181 -2.90 -1.04 -20.19
C VAL A 181 -1.62 -1.86 -20.12
N PHE A 182 -0.84 -1.85 -21.20
CA PHE A 182 0.41 -2.61 -21.33
C PHE A 182 1.63 -1.68 -21.46
N ALA A 183 2.75 -2.14 -20.92
CA ALA A 183 4.08 -1.57 -21.14
C ALA A 183 5.10 -2.68 -21.44
N CYS A 184 6.04 -2.41 -22.34
CA CYS A 184 7.01 -3.40 -22.78
C CYS A 184 8.33 -2.78 -23.23
N VAL A 185 9.40 -3.55 -23.07
CA VAL A 185 10.72 -3.33 -23.67
C VAL A 185 11.11 -4.57 -24.45
N TYR A 186 11.60 -4.38 -25.67
CA TYR A 186 12.24 -5.39 -26.51
C TYR A 186 13.71 -5.01 -26.74
N GLU A 187 14.60 -5.99 -26.84
CA GLU A 187 16.01 -5.78 -27.23
C GLU A 187 16.43 -6.71 -28.37
N LYS A 188 17.32 -6.22 -29.23
CA LYS A 188 17.92 -6.98 -30.35
C LYS A 188 19.05 -7.85 -29.81
N ASN A 189 19.28 -9.00 -30.44
CA ASN A 189 20.18 -10.08 -29.97
C ASN A 189 19.61 -10.85 -28.74
N GLY A 190 18.44 -11.47 -28.93
CA GLY A 190 17.85 -12.44 -27.99
C GLY A 190 18.31 -13.89 -28.22
N SER A 191 17.74 -14.82 -27.44
CA SER A 191 17.81 -16.26 -27.76
C SER A 191 17.08 -16.54 -29.08
N ALA A 192 17.54 -17.56 -29.81
CA ALA A 192 17.01 -17.91 -31.13
C ALA A 192 15.51 -18.30 -31.12
N GLU A 193 15.01 -18.82 -30.00
CA GLU A 193 13.60 -19.14 -29.79
C GLU A 193 13.08 -18.45 -28.50
N TRP A 194 11.92 -17.80 -28.60
CA TRP A 194 11.18 -17.22 -27.48
C TRP A 194 9.68 -17.16 -27.79
N ALA A 195 8.84 -17.07 -26.75
CA ALA A 195 7.39 -16.89 -26.88
C ALA A 195 6.86 -15.95 -25.81
N ALA A 196 5.99 -15.01 -26.19
CA ALA A 196 5.22 -14.16 -25.25
C ALA A 196 3.72 -14.43 -25.39
N ARG A 197 2.97 -14.26 -24.30
CA ARG A 197 1.51 -14.36 -24.22
C ARG A 197 0.96 -13.34 -23.23
N HIS A 198 -0.29 -12.94 -23.44
CA HIS A 198 -1.09 -12.05 -22.59
C HIS A 198 -2.55 -12.50 -22.64
N GLY A 199 -3.40 -11.95 -21.77
CA GLY A 199 -4.82 -12.32 -21.70
C GLY A 199 -5.07 -13.74 -21.18
N LEU A 200 -4.05 -14.43 -20.66
CA LEU A 200 -4.18 -15.79 -20.15
C LEU A 200 -4.89 -15.76 -18.80
N SER A 201 -5.97 -16.52 -18.62
CA SER A 201 -6.50 -16.79 -17.26
C SER A 201 -5.51 -17.63 -16.45
N ALA A 202 -5.73 -17.79 -15.15
CA ALA A 202 -4.91 -18.69 -14.32
C ALA A 202 -4.79 -20.13 -14.89
N ALA A 203 -5.86 -20.66 -15.47
CA ALA A 203 -5.87 -22.01 -16.06
C ALA A 203 -5.11 -22.07 -17.41
N ASP A 204 -5.30 -21.05 -18.26
CA ASP A 204 -4.59 -20.94 -19.54
C ASP A 204 -3.09 -20.71 -19.32
N TYR A 205 -2.73 -19.89 -18.32
CA TYR A 205 -1.35 -19.66 -17.91
C TYR A 205 -0.69 -20.95 -17.46
N GLN A 206 -1.32 -21.72 -16.57
CA GLN A 206 -0.77 -23.00 -16.12
C GLN A 206 -0.61 -24.01 -17.28
N SER A 207 -1.53 -23.99 -18.26
CA SER A 207 -1.50 -24.87 -19.43
C SER A 207 -0.40 -24.48 -20.42
N VAL A 208 -0.30 -23.19 -20.78
CA VAL A 208 0.78 -22.64 -21.62
C VAL A 208 2.13 -22.82 -20.95
N PHE A 209 2.22 -22.62 -19.64
CA PHE A 209 3.44 -22.82 -18.87
C PHE A 209 3.94 -24.27 -18.98
N ASN A 210 3.05 -25.25 -18.81
CA ASN A 210 3.39 -26.67 -18.92
C ASN A 210 3.84 -27.04 -20.34
N ASP A 211 3.16 -26.52 -21.38
CA ASP A 211 3.52 -26.70 -22.79
C ASP A 211 4.90 -26.12 -23.12
N MET A 212 5.17 -24.88 -22.67
CA MET A 212 6.45 -24.20 -22.89
C MET A 212 7.61 -24.92 -22.19
N VAL A 213 7.42 -25.33 -20.93
CA VAL A 213 8.42 -26.09 -20.16
C VAL A 213 8.67 -27.47 -20.77
N GLY A 214 7.63 -28.17 -21.21
CA GLY A 214 7.75 -29.44 -21.94
C GLY A 214 8.50 -29.32 -23.27
N LYS A 215 8.49 -28.13 -23.89
CA LYS A 215 9.27 -27.79 -25.10
C LYS A 215 10.69 -27.25 -24.80
N GLY A 216 11.11 -27.26 -23.53
CA GLY A 216 12.44 -26.80 -23.10
C GLY A 216 12.59 -25.28 -22.99
N PHE A 217 11.50 -24.51 -22.97
CA PHE A 217 11.54 -23.07 -22.69
C PHE A 217 11.45 -22.82 -21.17
N ARG A 218 12.16 -21.81 -20.68
CA ARG A 218 12.11 -21.35 -19.28
C ARG A 218 11.39 -20.00 -19.18
N PRO A 219 10.59 -19.76 -18.12
CA PRO A 219 9.92 -18.48 -17.91
C PRO A 219 10.95 -17.36 -17.63
N ARG A 220 10.72 -16.17 -18.17
CA ARG A 220 11.64 -15.02 -18.05
C ARG A 220 11.01 -13.77 -17.45
N ALA A 221 9.71 -13.58 -17.62
CA ALA A 221 8.93 -12.69 -16.76
C ALA A 221 7.49 -13.17 -16.63
N VAL A 222 6.87 -12.85 -15.50
CA VAL A 222 5.43 -13.01 -15.24
C VAL A 222 4.93 -11.75 -14.52
N CYS A 223 3.79 -11.22 -14.97
CA CYS A 223 3.10 -10.09 -14.35
C CYS A 223 1.59 -10.39 -14.34
N PRO A 224 0.98 -10.57 -13.15
CA PRO A 224 -0.46 -10.77 -13.01
C PRO A 224 -1.21 -9.42 -13.01
N TYR A 225 -2.43 -9.41 -13.53
CA TYR A 225 -3.32 -8.26 -13.56
C TYR A 225 -4.80 -8.70 -13.58
N THR A 226 -5.70 -7.84 -13.09
CA THR A 226 -7.11 -8.22 -12.90
C THR A 226 -7.96 -7.91 -14.13
N VAL A 227 -8.67 -8.89 -14.70
CA VAL A 227 -9.72 -8.68 -15.71
C VAL A 227 -11.00 -9.34 -15.19
N ASP A 228 -12.12 -8.61 -15.22
CA ASP A 228 -13.44 -9.05 -14.74
C ASP A 228 -13.41 -9.72 -13.34
N GLY A 229 -12.60 -9.13 -12.44
CA GLY A 229 -12.43 -9.59 -11.07
C GLY A 229 -11.54 -10.84 -10.89
N LYS A 230 -10.88 -11.33 -11.95
CA LYS A 230 -10.05 -12.55 -11.96
C LYS A 230 -8.61 -12.25 -12.35
N ASP A 231 -7.66 -13.03 -11.83
CA ASP A 231 -6.25 -12.94 -12.18
C ASP A 231 -6.00 -13.46 -13.61
N HIS A 232 -5.41 -12.57 -14.42
CA HIS A 232 -4.91 -12.84 -15.76
C HIS A 232 -3.42 -12.51 -15.83
N TYR A 233 -2.73 -13.08 -16.81
CA TYR A 233 -1.27 -13.12 -16.85
C TYR A 233 -0.71 -12.63 -18.19
N ILE A 234 0.27 -11.73 -18.12
CA ILE A 234 1.23 -11.48 -19.21
C ILE A 234 2.57 -12.12 -18.82
N ALA A 235 3.13 -12.90 -19.74
CA ALA A 235 4.35 -13.64 -19.50
C ALA A 235 5.13 -13.89 -20.79
N TRP A 236 6.42 -14.15 -20.65
CA TRP A 236 7.24 -14.67 -21.74
C TRP A 236 8.23 -15.72 -21.26
N TRP A 237 8.54 -16.63 -22.17
CA TRP A 237 9.46 -17.74 -22.02
C TRP A 237 10.52 -17.66 -23.13
N GLU A 238 11.71 -18.18 -22.85
CA GLU A 238 12.80 -18.23 -23.82
C GLU A 238 13.49 -19.60 -23.76
N LYS A 239 14.07 -20.03 -24.88
CA LYS A 239 14.85 -21.26 -24.97
C LYS A 239 16.32 -20.89 -24.79
N SER A 240 16.76 -20.80 -23.54
CA SER A 240 18.15 -20.44 -23.18
C SER A 240 18.71 -21.40 -22.14
N PRO A 241 20.02 -21.73 -22.19
CA PRO A 241 20.69 -22.36 -21.07
C PRO A 241 20.72 -21.40 -19.87
N GLY A 242 20.86 -21.96 -18.67
CA GLY A 242 21.06 -21.17 -17.47
C GLY A 242 20.65 -21.89 -16.20
N ASN A 243 20.51 -21.10 -15.15
CA ASN A 243 20.44 -21.59 -13.78
C ASN A 243 19.12 -22.32 -13.48
N ALA A 244 19.14 -23.20 -12.49
CA ALA A 244 17.93 -23.79 -11.92
C ALA A 244 16.95 -22.70 -11.49
N TRP A 245 15.67 -22.91 -11.74
CA TRP A 245 14.62 -21.90 -11.54
C TRP A 245 13.35 -22.53 -10.98
N VAL A 246 12.54 -21.72 -10.29
CA VAL A 246 11.23 -22.08 -9.75
C VAL A 246 10.25 -20.98 -10.14
N ALA A 247 9.02 -21.33 -10.48
CA ALA A 247 7.96 -20.36 -10.74
C ALA A 247 6.65 -20.78 -10.07
N ARG A 248 5.87 -19.80 -9.60
CA ARG A 248 4.56 -19.97 -8.97
C ARG A 248 3.64 -18.80 -9.34
N HIS A 249 2.33 -19.04 -9.31
CA HIS A 249 1.31 -18.02 -9.55
C HIS A 249 0.06 -18.30 -8.70
N GLY A 250 -0.90 -17.36 -8.66
CA GLY A 250 -2.14 -17.50 -7.90
C GLY A 250 -1.97 -17.58 -6.37
N LEU A 251 -0.78 -17.30 -5.83
CA LEU A 251 -0.49 -17.46 -4.40
C LEU A 251 -1.23 -16.41 -3.56
N SER A 252 -1.60 -16.76 -2.33
CA SER A 252 -1.85 -15.76 -1.29
C SER A 252 -0.55 -15.04 -0.93
N GLU A 253 -0.66 -13.90 -0.26
CA GLU A 253 0.47 -13.20 0.36
C GLU A 253 1.32 -14.18 1.20
N SER A 254 0.71 -14.81 2.20
CA SER A 254 1.39 -15.74 3.11
C SER A 254 2.10 -16.91 2.42
N ALA A 255 1.51 -17.45 1.34
CA ALA A 255 2.12 -18.52 0.55
C ALA A 255 3.25 -17.99 -0.36
N PHE A 256 3.16 -16.75 -0.85
CA PHE A 256 4.24 -16.09 -1.56
C PHE A 256 5.44 -15.81 -0.64
N ARG A 257 5.20 -15.26 0.56
CA ARG A 257 6.21 -15.02 1.58
C ARG A 257 6.94 -16.30 1.97
N GLN A 258 6.22 -17.33 2.39
CA GLN A 258 6.80 -18.63 2.73
C GLN A 258 7.57 -19.27 1.55
N THR A 259 7.07 -19.12 0.33
CA THR A 259 7.78 -19.56 -0.89
C THR A 259 9.08 -18.77 -1.07
N HIS A 260 9.05 -17.45 -0.91
CA HIS A 260 10.21 -16.58 -1.10
C HIS A 260 11.30 -16.83 -0.05
N GLU A 261 10.94 -16.91 1.23
CA GLU A 261 11.84 -17.24 2.34
C GLU A 261 12.51 -18.61 2.13
N SER A 262 11.71 -19.64 1.83
CA SER A 262 12.20 -21.00 1.61
C SER A 262 13.14 -21.09 0.41
N LEU A 263 12.87 -20.34 -0.67
CA LEU A 263 13.72 -20.29 -1.86
C LEU A 263 15.00 -19.46 -1.62
N ALA A 264 14.92 -18.34 -0.90
CA ALA A 264 16.09 -17.55 -0.51
C ALA A 264 17.06 -18.38 0.35
N ALA A 265 16.56 -19.14 1.32
CA ALA A 265 17.35 -20.09 2.12
C ALA A 265 18.02 -21.21 1.29
N GLN A 266 17.53 -21.48 0.08
CA GLN A 266 18.12 -22.43 -0.88
C GLN A 266 19.05 -21.77 -1.92
N GLY A 267 19.27 -20.44 -1.83
CA GLY A 267 20.09 -19.66 -2.75
C GLY A 267 19.39 -19.29 -4.06
N TYR A 268 18.06 -19.13 -4.05
CA TYR A 268 17.27 -18.65 -5.18
C TYR A 268 16.81 -17.20 -4.95
N ASP A 269 17.21 -16.31 -5.86
CA ASP A 269 16.78 -14.92 -5.91
C ASP A 269 15.40 -14.80 -6.56
N LEU A 270 14.57 -13.84 -6.14
CA LEU A 270 13.38 -13.41 -6.88
C LEU A 270 13.83 -12.51 -8.05
N VAL A 271 13.49 -12.88 -9.30
CA VAL A 271 14.01 -12.20 -10.51
C VAL A 271 12.93 -11.53 -11.36
N SER A 272 11.68 -11.91 -11.17
CA SER A 272 10.50 -11.30 -11.78
C SER A 272 9.27 -11.73 -10.99
N GLY A 273 8.30 -10.84 -10.85
CA GLY A 273 7.01 -11.17 -10.26
C GLY A 273 6.06 -9.97 -10.25
N GLY A 274 4.97 -10.12 -9.52
CA GLY A 274 4.01 -9.06 -9.23
C GLY A 274 2.81 -9.60 -8.45
N SER A 275 1.83 -8.74 -8.22
CA SER A 275 0.54 -9.13 -7.65
C SER A 275 -0.62 -8.45 -8.37
N CYS A 276 -1.84 -8.95 -8.16
CA CYS A 276 -3.06 -8.23 -8.55
C CYS A 276 -4.19 -8.50 -7.56
N LEU A 277 -5.05 -7.51 -7.36
CA LEU A 277 -6.24 -7.64 -6.51
C LEU A 277 -7.31 -8.52 -7.18
N VAL A 278 -7.71 -9.59 -6.50
CA VAL A 278 -8.83 -10.47 -6.87
C VAL A 278 -9.85 -10.46 -5.72
N GLY A 279 -10.99 -9.80 -5.95
CA GLY A 279 -11.96 -9.52 -4.89
C GLY A 279 -11.36 -8.61 -3.82
N SER A 280 -11.19 -9.13 -2.61
CA SER A 280 -10.57 -8.47 -1.45
C SER A 280 -9.21 -9.07 -1.07
N SER A 281 -8.55 -9.81 -1.98
CA SER A 281 -7.29 -10.49 -1.69
C SER A 281 -6.33 -10.41 -2.86
N ASP A 282 -5.05 -10.24 -2.54
CA ASP A 282 -4.00 -10.17 -3.54
C ASP A 282 -3.61 -11.59 -4.03
N ARG A 283 -3.33 -11.69 -5.33
CA ARG A 283 -2.82 -12.89 -6.00
C ARG A 283 -1.43 -12.62 -6.52
N TYR A 284 -0.47 -13.32 -5.94
CA TYR A 284 0.96 -13.14 -6.19
C TYR A 284 1.48 -14.16 -7.21
N ALA A 285 2.44 -13.72 -8.03
CA ALA A 285 3.20 -14.58 -8.93
C ALA A 285 4.67 -14.20 -8.93
N GLY A 286 5.54 -15.18 -9.11
CA GLY A 286 6.99 -15.02 -9.06
C GLY A 286 7.75 -16.06 -9.86
N ILE A 287 8.91 -15.65 -10.34
CA ILE A 287 9.97 -16.50 -10.90
C ILE A 287 11.21 -16.25 -10.04
N TRP A 288 11.77 -17.33 -9.52
CA TRP A 288 13.01 -17.34 -8.76
C TRP A 288 14.09 -18.12 -9.52
N GLU A 289 15.34 -17.66 -9.47
CA GLU A 289 16.50 -18.32 -10.10
C GLU A 289 17.61 -18.53 -9.08
N LYS A 290 18.24 -19.71 -9.09
CA LYS A 290 19.43 -19.97 -8.29
C LYS A 290 20.57 -19.07 -8.79
N ARG A 291 21.20 -18.27 -7.93
CA ARG A 291 22.22 -17.29 -8.34
C ARG A 291 23.41 -17.30 -7.37
N SER A 292 24.51 -16.68 -7.81
CA SER A 292 25.77 -16.55 -7.07
C SER A 292 25.97 -15.17 -6.44
N ALA A 293 25.30 -14.14 -6.97
CA ALA A 293 25.05 -12.91 -6.24
C ALA A 293 23.93 -13.16 -5.22
N SER A 294 24.02 -12.52 -4.06
CA SER A 294 22.90 -12.44 -3.12
C SER A 294 21.93 -11.35 -3.59
N SER A 295 20.62 -11.57 -3.43
CA SER A 295 19.62 -10.51 -3.53
C SER A 295 18.85 -10.29 -2.23
N ILE A 296 18.15 -9.15 -2.15
CA ILE A 296 17.06 -8.90 -1.21
C ILE A 296 15.81 -8.61 -2.04
N GLY A 297 14.71 -9.31 -1.76
CA GLY A 297 13.41 -9.10 -2.38
C GLY A 297 12.40 -8.55 -1.37
N HIS A 298 11.49 -7.70 -1.84
CA HIS A 298 10.39 -7.14 -1.05
C HIS A 298 9.10 -7.15 -1.89
N HIS A 299 7.96 -7.37 -1.25
CA HIS A 299 6.62 -7.33 -1.87
C HIS A 299 5.64 -6.50 -1.04
N GLY A 300 4.48 -6.17 -1.62
CA GLY A 300 3.40 -5.46 -0.92
C GLY A 300 3.83 -4.12 -0.30
N MET A 301 4.84 -3.45 -0.85
CA MET A 301 5.34 -2.17 -0.35
C MET A 301 4.43 -1.03 -0.80
N THR A 302 4.10 -0.11 0.10
CA THR A 302 3.65 1.24 -0.29
C THR A 302 4.76 2.02 -1.00
N SER A 303 4.42 3.09 -1.73
CA SER A 303 5.42 3.96 -2.39
C SER A 303 6.48 4.54 -1.42
N GLY A 304 6.07 4.87 -0.19
CA GLY A 304 6.97 5.35 0.87
C GLY A 304 7.94 4.27 1.40
N ALA A 305 7.44 3.03 1.53
CA ALA A 305 8.23 1.84 1.88
C ALA A 305 9.23 1.47 0.77
N TYR A 306 8.77 1.34 -0.48
CA TYR A 306 9.62 1.03 -1.63
C TYR A 306 10.79 2.01 -1.74
N GLN A 307 10.54 3.32 -1.59
CA GLN A 307 11.58 4.33 -1.65
C GLN A 307 12.56 4.24 -0.46
N ALA A 308 12.11 3.82 0.73
CA ALA A 308 12.98 3.59 1.89
C ALA A 308 13.86 2.34 1.71
N ASN A 309 13.28 1.21 1.28
CA ASN A 309 14.02 -0.02 0.98
C ASN A 309 15.02 0.18 -0.16
N PHE A 310 14.64 0.96 -1.17
CA PHE A 310 15.54 1.36 -2.25
C PHE A 310 16.76 2.12 -1.72
N GLU A 311 16.54 3.15 -0.89
CA GLU A 311 17.62 3.93 -0.26
C GLU A 311 18.52 3.06 0.65
N ALA A 312 17.93 2.15 1.44
CA ALA A 312 18.65 1.20 2.28
C ALA A 312 19.47 0.17 1.49
N ALA A 313 18.91 -0.35 0.39
CA ALA A 313 19.60 -1.27 -0.52
C ALA A 313 20.80 -0.59 -1.20
N LEU A 314 20.67 0.68 -1.61
CA LEU A 314 21.79 1.44 -2.17
C LEU A 314 22.89 1.69 -1.13
N ALA A 315 22.54 1.96 0.13
CA ALA A 315 23.51 2.08 1.21
C ALA A 315 24.29 0.77 1.47
N GLN A 316 23.63 -0.38 1.25
CA GLN A 316 24.24 -1.71 1.27
C GLN A 316 25.00 -2.08 -0.02
N LYS A 317 25.13 -1.14 -0.99
CA LYS A 317 25.75 -1.33 -2.31
C LYS A 317 25.06 -2.37 -3.20
N LEU A 318 23.77 -2.61 -2.97
CA LEU A 318 22.91 -3.38 -3.86
C LEU A 318 22.38 -2.48 -5.00
N ARG A 319 21.93 -3.10 -6.09
CA ARG A 319 21.42 -2.46 -7.31
C ARG A 319 20.05 -3.05 -7.68
N PRO A 320 19.06 -2.24 -8.11
CA PRO A 320 17.72 -2.74 -8.43
C PRO A 320 17.76 -3.68 -9.65
N SER A 321 17.21 -4.89 -9.51
CA SER A 321 17.21 -5.94 -10.54
C SER A 321 15.89 -5.95 -11.35
N PHE A 322 14.75 -5.78 -10.67
CA PHE A 322 13.45 -5.49 -11.25
C PHE A 322 12.56 -4.67 -10.28
N VAL A 323 11.52 -4.05 -10.82
CA VAL A 323 10.42 -3.42 -10.06
C VAL A 323 9.09 -3.74 -10.75
N SER A 324 8.04 -3.96 -9.96
CA SER A 324 6.71 -4.35 -10.43
C SER A 324 5.66 -3.72 -9.52
N GLY A 325 4.90 -2.77 -10.04
CA GLY A 325 3.77 -2.16 -9.33
C GLY A 325 2.47 -2.92 -9.55
N SER A 326 1.53 -2.80 -8.62
CA SER A 326 0.20 -3.39 -8.70
C SER A 326 -0.86 -2.54 -8.01
N TRP A 327 -2.13 -2.88 -8.26
CA TRP A 327 -3.23 -2.50 -7.37
C TRP A 327 -3.48 -3.67 -6.43
N GLY A 328 -3.37 -3.43 -5.12
CA GLY A 328 -3.51 -4.47 -4.11
C GLY A 328 -4.27 -4.02 -2.87
N ALA A 329 -4.82 -4.98 -2.12
CA ALA A 329 -5.60 -4.74 -0.91
C ALA A 329 -4.72 -4.53 0.32
N VAL A 330 -3.71 -5.40 0.54
CA VAL A 330 -2.99 -5.45 1.83
C VAL A 330 -1.51 -5.13 1.61
N PRO A 331 -1.02 -3.95 2.04
CA PRO A 331 0.41 -3.75 2.15
C PRO A 331 0.97 -4.61 3.28
N VAL A 332 2.10 -5.28 3.06
CA VAL A 332 2.88 -5.90 4.15
C VAL A 332 3.98 -4.97 4.64
N ASP A 333 4.35 -3.98 3.84
CA ASP A 333 5.41 -3.01 4.13
C ASP A 333 4.91 -1.58 3.90
N VAL A 334 4.91 -0.80 4.97
CA VAL A 334 4.41 0.57 5.03
C VAL A 334 5.40 1.45 5.79
N ASN A 335 5.84 2.54 5.17
CA ASN A 335 6.68 3.54 5.83
C ASN A 335 6.08 4.93 5.60
N LEU A 336 5.55 5.57 6.65
CA LEU A 336 4.95 6.91 6.59
C LEU A 336 5.96 8.03 6.36
N ARG A 337 7.27 7.73 6.38
CA ARG A 337 8.39 8.70 6.34
C ARG A 337 8.26 9.81 7.39
N PHE A 338 7.67 9.45 8.53
CA PHE A 338 7.38 10.33 9.66
C PHE A 338 8.68 10.85 10.31
N ARG A 339 8.69 12.12 10.74
CA ARG A 339 9.82 12.73 11.46
C ARG A 339 9.40 13.13 12.88
N ILE A 340 9.78 12.30 13.84
CA ILE A 340 9.60 12.57 15.27
C ILE A 340 10.61 13.64 15.73
N GLN A 341 10.13 14.66 16.44
CA GLN A 341 11.00 15.59 17.16
C GLN A 341 11.51 14.93 18.44
N ARG A 342 12.77 15.21 18.81
CA ARG A 342 13.28 14.85 20.13
C ARG A 342 12.52 15.62 21.21
N GLN A 343 12.25 15.01 22.36
CA GLN A 343 11.65 15.72 23.49
C GLN A 343 12.61 16.76 24.06
N GLN A 344 12.11 17.97 24.27
CA GLN A 344 12.93 19.10 24.72
C GLN A 344 13.22 19.08 26.23
N GLN A 345 12.44 18.33 27.02
CA GLN A 345 12.59 18.15 28.47
C GLN A 345 12.30 16.69 28.88
N SER A 346 12.70 16.27 30.08
CA SER A 346 12.64 14.85 30.49
C SER A 346 11.23 14.26 30.55
N GLN A 347 10.21 15.08 30.85
CA GLN A 347 8.81 14.63 30.92
C GLN A 347 7.97 14.97 29.67
N TRP A 348 8.59 15.44 28.57
CA TRP A 348 7.88 15.99 27.41
C TRP A 348 7.71 15.02 26.21
N CYS A 349 7.88 13.71 26.40
CA CYS A 349 7.61 12.71 25.36
C CYS A 349 6.20 12.85 24.74
N TRP A 350 5.20 13.13 25.58
CA TRP A 350 3.81 13.39 25.17
C TRP A 350 3.70 14.62 24.25
N ALA A 351 4.42 15.70 24.54
CA ALA A 351 4.41 16.92 23.75
C ALA A 351 5.18 16.74 22.43
N ALA A 352 6.31 16.02 22.47
CA ALA A 352 7.10 15.68 21.30
C ALA A 352 6.31 14.83 20.28
N CYS A 353 5.59 13.80 20.74
CA CYS A 353 4.68 13.02 19.91
C CYS A 353 3.56 13.90 19.34
N SER A 354 2.83 14.62 20.20
CA SER A 354 1.64 15.40 19.81
C SER A 354 1.97 16.49 18.78
N VAL A 355 3.06 17.25 18.96
CA VAL A 355 3.48 18.28 18.01
C VAL A 355 4.04 17.66 16.72
N SER A 356 4.65 16.48 16.77
CA SER A 356 5.13 15.81 15.56
C SER A 356 3.97 15.23 14.73
N VAL A 357 2.94 14.68 15.37
CA VAL A 357 1.68 14.30 14.68
C VAL A 357 1.01 15.53 14.07
N ARG A 358 0.94 16.65 14.81
CA ARG A 358 0.43 17.92 14.28
C ARG A 358 1.18 18.38 13.03
N ARG A 359 2.52 18.32 13.03
CA ARG A 359 3.34 18.71 11.87
C ARG A 359 3.29 17.72 10.72
N TYR A 360 3.00 16.45 10.99
CA TYR A 360 2.80 15.44 9.95
C TYR A 360 1.51 15.70 9.15
N TYR A 361 0.38 15.89 9.84
CA TYR A 361 -0.89 16.21 9.18
C TYR A 361 -0.98 17.66 8.69
N GLN A 362 -0.30 18.59 9.36
CA GLN A 362 -0.29 20.01 9.01
C GLN A 362 1.15 20.54 8.93
N PRO A 363 1.86 20.32 7.80
CA PRO A 363 3.28 20.69 7.63
C PRO A 363 3.61 22.17 7.83
N ALA A 364 2.62 23.07 7.65
CA ALA A 364 2.77 24.50 7.93
C ALA A 364 2.67 24.86 9.43
N SER A 365 2.45 23.89 10.33
CA SER A 365 2.23 24.17 11.75
C SER A 365 3.52 24.57 12.47
N THR A 366 3.58 25.84 12.86
CA THR A 366 4.67 26.43 13.65
C THR A 366 4.67 26.03 15.13
N LEU A 367 3.67 25.27 15.59
CA LEU A 367 3.51 24.88 16.99
C LEU A 367 4.79 24.21 17.53
N THR A 368 5.20 24.57 18.74
CA THR A 368 6.34 23.96 19.44
C THR A 368 5.90 23.18 20.68
N GLN A 369 6.78 22.31 21.20
CA GLN A 369 6.49 21.53 22.42
C GLN A 369 6.23 22.46 23.61
N CYS A 370 7.05 23.51 23.79
CA CYS A 370 6.87 24.46 24.89
C CYS A 370 5.59 25.30 24.78
N GLN A 371 5.11 25.60 23.56
CA GLN A 371 3.81 26.25 23.35
C GLN A 371 2.66 25.32 23.73
N LEU A 372 2.71 24.05 23.34
CA LEU A 372 1.72 23.04 23.74
C LEU A 372 1.71 22.84 25.28
N VAL A 373 2.89 22.83 25.91
CA VAL A 373 3.03 22.75 27.38
C VAL A 373 2.44 23.98 28.06
N ASN A 374 2.72 25.18 27.56
CA ASN A 374 2.10 26.43 28.01
C ASN A 374 0.56 26.32 27.99
N THR A 375 -0.03 25.91 26.86
CA THR A 375 -1.48 25.69 26.72
C THR A 375 -2.00 24.64 27.71
N ARG A 376 -1.34 23.48 27.81
CA ARG A 376 -1.71 22.38 28.73
C ARG A 376 -1.46 22.68 30.22
N ARG A 377 -0.86 23.82 30.57
CA ARG A 377 -0.60 24.24 31.96
C ARG A 377 -1.25 25.57 32.34
N GLY A 378 -1.89 26.27 31.40
CA GLY A 378 -2.39 27.64 31.62
C GLY A 378 -1.26 28.66 31.86
N ARG A 379 -0.12 28.47 31.18
CA ARG A 379 1.12 29.24 31.38
C ARG A 379 1.58 29.93 30.08
N SER A 380 2.54 30.85 30.22
CA SER A 380 3.21 31.54 29.11
C SER A 380 4.74 31.39 29.13
N ASP A 381 5.33 30.99 30.27
CA ASP A 381 6.77 30.99 30.50
C ASP A 381 7.50 29.71 30.09
N CYS A 382 6.82 28.59 29.84
CA CYS A 382 7.49 27.29 29.63
C CYS A 382 8.39 27.22 28.37
N CYS A 383 8.37 28.22 27.49
CA CYS A 383 9.35 28.35 26.40
C CYS A 383 10.70 28.95 26.85
N THR A 384 10.75 29.61 28.01
CA THR A 384 11.99 30.09 28.66
C THR A 384 12.32 29.31 29.92
N SER A 385 11.32 28.82 30.66
CA SER A 385 11.45 28.09 31.93
C SER A 385 11.16 26.58 31.81
N GLY A 386 11.28 26.00 30.61
CA GLY A 386 10.75 24.66 30.29
C GLY A 386 11.21 23.50 31.19
N SER A 387 12.43 23.56 31.73
CA SER A 387 12.99 22.57 32.67
C SER A 387 12.46 22.69 34.11
N SER A 388 11.75 23.78 34.44
CA SER A 388 11.22 24.02 35.79
C SER A 388 10.15 23.01 36.20
N MET A 389 9.98 22.80 37.51
CA MET A 389 8.97 21.89 38.07
C MET A 389 7.52 22.21 37.68
N ALA A 390 7.23 23.44 37.24
CA ALA A 390 5.91 23.83 36.76
C ALA A 390 5.64 23.45 35.29
N CYS A 391 6.70 23.21 34.51
CA CYS A 391 6.66 23.00 33.07
C CYS A 391 7.08 21.57 32.69
N ASN A 392 8.15 21.04 33.28
CA ASN A 392 8.68 19.69 33.04
C ASN A 392 7.87 18.62 33.80
N LEU A 393 6.58 18.51 33.46
CA LEU A 393 5.62 17.58 34.06
C LEU A 393 5.05 16.61 33.02
N PRO A 394 4.80 15.33 33.38
CA PRO A 394 4.13 14.39 32.50
C PRO A 394 2.69 14.84 32.20
N ASP A 395 2.13 14.34 31.10
CA ASP A 395 0.74 14.56 30.71
C ASP A 395 0.21 13.34 29.94
N ASN A 396 -1.08 13.31 29.67
CA ASN A 396 -1.69 12.31 28.82
C ASN A 396 -1.61 12.71 27.34
N THR A 397 -0.81 11.97 26.57
CA THR A 397 -0.66 12.18 25.11
C THR A 397 -1.99 12.08 24.36
N ALA A 398 -2.95 11.29 24.84
CA ALA A 398 -4.26 11.17 24.19
C ALA A 398 -5.02 12.50 24.27
N ASP A 399 -5.15 13.09 25.46
CA ASP A 399 -5.84 14.38 25.67
C ASP A 399 -5.09 15.55 24.99
N ALA A 400 -3.78 15.41 24.78
CA ALA A 400 -2.96 16.37 24.03
C ALA A 400 -3.15 16.24 22.50
N LEU A 401 -3.39 15.03 21.98
CA LEU A 401 -3.79 14.80 20.58
C LEU A 401 -5.24 15.22 20.32
N ASP A 402 -6.15 14.92 21.25
CA ASP A 402 -7.57 15.30 21.21
C ASP A 402 -7.74 16.82 21.19
N GLY A 403 -7.07 17.53 22.11
CA GLY A 403 -7.02 19.00 22.14
C GLY A 403 -6.32 19.66 20.93
N LEU A 404 -5.69 18.87 20.05
CA LEU A 404 -5.17 19.32 18.75
C LEU A 404 -6.05 18.87 17.56
N GLY A 405 -7.10 18.08 17.79
CA GLY A 405 -7.96 17.51 16.74
C GLY A 405 -7.35 16.32 16.00
N HIS A 406 -6.38 15.61 16.61
CA HIS A 406 -5.63 14.50 15.99
C HIS A 406 -5.75 13.16 16.75
N LEU A 407 -6.67 13.03 17.70
CA LEU A 407 -7.04 11.72 18.28
C LEU A 407 -8.21 11.09 17.52
N GLY A 408 -8.04 9.83 17.13
CA GLY A 408 -9.12 8.96 16.68
C GLY A 408 -9.73 8.19 17.85
N THR A 409 -9.23 6.98 18.08
CA THR A 409 -9.72 6.05 19.13
C THR A 409 -8.61 5.76 20.13
N LEU A 410 -8.91 5.87 21.43
CA LEU A 410 -8.03 5.43 22.51
C LEU A 410 -8.44 4.04 23.02
N THR A 411 -7.56 3.05 22.87
CA THR A 411 -7.69 1.69 23.40
C THR A 411 -6.81 1.52 24.64
N GLY A 412 -7.36 0.93 25.71
CA GLY A 412 -6.67 0.68 26.99
C GLY A 412 -5.69 -0.50 27.01
N SER A 413 -5.12 -0.86 25.87
CA SER A 413 -4.20 -2.00 25.68
C SER A 413 -3.31 -1.80 24.45
N SER A 414 -2.41 -2.74 24.18
CA SER A 414 -1.92 -2.98 22.81
C SER A 414 -3.07 -3.36 21.86
N VAL A 415 -2.84 -3.23 20.56
CA VAL A 415 -3.74 -3.71 19.50
C VAL A 415 -3.01 -4.68 18.57
N ASP A 416 -3.76 -5.49 17.82
CA ASP A 416 -3.21 -6.44 16.86
C ASP A 416 -2.33 -5.77 15.80
N TYR A 417 -1.31 -6.49 15.30
CA TYR A 417 -0.41 -6.03 14.25
C TYR A 417 -1.16 -5.51 13.01
N SER A 418 -2.26 -6.17 12.65
CA SER A 418 -3.17 -5.74 11.58
C SER A 418 -3.68 -4.31 11.77
N VAL A 419 -3.96 -3.88 13.00
CA VAL A 419 -4.41 -2.51 13.28
C VAL A 419 -3.28 -1.51 13.05
N LEU A 420 -2.04 -1.82 13.44
CA LEU A 420 -0.88 -0.93 13.17
C LEU A 420 -0.62 -0.82 11.66
N ARG A 421 -0.69 -1.94 10.93
CA ARG A 421 -0.62 -2.01 9.47
C ARG A 421 -1.72 -1.16 8.83
N ASP A 422 -2.98 -1.30 9.26
CA ASP A 422 -4.13 -0.66 8.62
C ASP A 422 -4.27 0.85 8.98
N GLN A 423 -3.74 1.28 10.13
CA GLN A 423 -3.52 2.71 10.40
C GLN A 423 -2.43 3.27 9.47
N SER A 424 -1.27 2.61 9.41
CA SER A 424 -0.14 3.03 8.59
C SER A 424 -0.52 3.07 7.10
N ALA A 425 -1.20 2.04 6.59
CA ALA A 425 -1.69 1.95 5.21
C ALA A 425 -2.62 3.11 4.84
N ALA A 426 -3.41 3.59 5.80
CA ALA A 426 -4.29 4.75 5.67
C ALA A 426 -3.58 6.10 5.91
N GLY A 427 -2.25 6.12 6.01
CA GLY A 427 -1.46 7.35 6.21
C GLY A 427 -1.47 7.89 7.65
N ARG A 428 -1.68 7.05 8.67
CA ARG A 428 -1.92 7.50 10.06
C ARG A 428 -0.91 6.93 11.05
N PRO A 429 -0.03 7.75 11.68
CA PRO A 429 0.84 7.30 12.76
C PRO A 429 0.00 6.96 14.01
N THR A 430 0.36 5.91 14.73
CA THR A 430 -0.39 5.42 15.90
C THR A 430 0.39 5.66 17.18
N PHE A 431 -0.20 6.37 18.14
CA PHE A 431 0.37 6.59 19.46
C PHE A 431 0.40 5.30 20.28
N LEU A 432 1.57 4.95 20.80
CA LEU A 432 1.75 3.85 21.74
C LEU A 432 2.18 4.41 23.10
N ARG A 433 1.52 3.95 24.16
CA ARG A 433 1.88 4.26 25.55
C ARG A 433 2.70 3.10 26.12
N ILE A 434 3.95 3.37 26.45
CA ILE A 434 4.83 2.41 27.14
C ILE A 434 4.81 2.69 28.64
N GLN A 435 4.85 1.64 29.47
CA GLN A 435 5.12 1.71 30.89
C GLN A 435 6.36 0.87 31.22
N TRP A 436 7.32 1.45 31.93
CA TRP A 436 8.56 0.77 32.31
C TRP A 436 8.37 -0.06 33.59
N SER A 437 9.11 -1.16 33.72
CA SER A 437 9.14 -1.99 34.93
C SER A 437 9.56 -1.19 36.19
N GLY A 438 10.50 -0.25 36.05
CA GLY A 438 10.92 0.68 37.10
C GLY A 438 9.93 1.81 37.41
N GLY A 439 8.76 1.84 36.76
CA GLY A 439 7.76 2.89 36.88
C GLY A 439 7.95 4.06 35.91
N GLY A 440 7.01 4.99 35.93
CA GLY A 440 6.90 6.03 34.90
C GLY A 440 6.29 5.51 33.59
N ARG A 441 6.09 6.41 32.63
CA ARG A 441 5.47 6.13 31.33
C ARG A 441 6.17 6.91 30.22
N HIS A 442 6.14 6.36 29.01
CA HIS A 442 6.72 6.96 27.81
C HIS A 442 5.71 6.97 26.66
N ALA A 443 5.95 7.85 25.71
CA ALA A 443 5.10 8.05 24.53
C ALA A 443 5.95 7.94 23.27
N ILE A 444 5.56 7.03 22.38
CA ILE A 444 6.20 6.75 21.09
C ILE A 444 5.11 6.66 20.00
N LEU A 445 5.52 6.58 18.74
CA LEU A 445 4.62 6.39 17.60
C LEU A 445 5.03 5.15 16.80
N ALA A 446 4.07 4.27 16.48
CA ALA A 446 4.21 3.39 15.33
C ALA A 446 3.95 4.22 14.06
N THR A 447 4.87 4.20 13.12
CA THR A 447 4.88 5.05 11.90
C THR A 447 5.06 4.23 10.62
N GLY A 448 4.86 2.92 10.73
CA GLY A 448 5.01 1.95 9.66
C GLY A 448 5.06 0.53 10.19
N VAL A 449 5.08 -0.42 9.28
CA VAL A 449 5.25 -1.86 9.52
C VAL A 449 6.08 -2.47 8.39
N GLU A 450 6.79 -3.56 8.67
CA GLU A 450 7.64 -4.28 7.70
C GLU A 450 7.31 -5.78 7.75
N ASP A 451 7.60 -6.49 6.66
CA ASP A 451 7.26 -7.91 6.56
C ASP A 451 8.00 -8.77 7.61
N GLY A 452 7.37 -9.87 8.04
CA GLY A 452 7.78 -10.64 9.22
C GLY A 452 7.21 -10.13 10.55
N GLU A 453 6.20 -9.27 10.51
CA GLU A 453 5.52 -8.65 11.68
C GLU A 453 6.41 -7.68 12.50
N PHE A 454 7.20 -6.87 11.79
CA PHE A 454 8.00 -5.80 12.39
C PHE A 454 7.26 -4.46 12.33
N VAL A 455 7.52 -3.58 13.30
CA VAL A 455 6.91 -2.25 13.42
C VAL A 455 7.99 -1.17 13.35
N ILE A 456 7.76 -0.15 12.51
CA ILE A 456 8.61 1.03 12.45
C ILE A 456 8.19 1.95 13.60
N VAL A 457 9.08 2.10 14.58
CA VAL A 457 8.84 2.88 15.80
C VAL A 457 9.64 4.17 15.77
N CYS A 458 8.95 5.29 16.01
CA CYS A 458 9.55 6.61 16.23
C CYS A 458 9.47 6.98 17.73
N ASP A 459 10.63 7.17 18.37
CA ASP A 459 10.77 7.47 19.80
C ASP A 459 11.41 8.87 20.01
N PRO A 460 10.78 9.79 20.77
CA PRO A 460 11.31 11.14 21.01
C PRO A 460 12.40 11.23 22.11
N GLY A 461 12.61 10.19 22.92
CA GLY A 461 13.49 10.23 24.10
C GLY A 461 14.97 10.33 23.77
N SER A 462 15.41 9.59 22.76
CA SER A 462 16.80 9.58 22.26
C SER A 462 16.96 10.49 21.05
N SER A 463 18.15 11.07 20.88
CA SER A 463 18.52 11.83 19.67
C SER A 463 18.87 10.90 18.50
N SER A 464 18.39 11.23 17.30
CA SER A 464 18.92 10.63 16.07
C SER A 464 20.41 10.96 15.88
N ALA A 465 21.18 10.00 15.35
CA ALA A 465 22.57 10.20 14.97
C ALA A 465 22.75 11.14 13.75
N VAL A 466 21.68 11.38 12.98
CA VAL A 466 21.69 12.25 11.79
C VAL A 466 21.35 13.71 12.12
N ASP A 467 20.48 13.92 13.12
CA ASP A 467 20.02 15.24 13.56
C ASP A 467 19.62 15.17 15.05
N PRO A 468 20.35 15.85 15.96
CA PRO A 468 20.07 15.78 17.40
C PRO A 468 18.76 16.49 17.82
N SER A 469 18.11 17.22 16.92
CA SER A 469 16.76 17.77 17.14
C SER A 469 15.64 16.76 16.87
N LEU A 470 15.95 15.66 16.18
CA LEU A 470 15.00 14.58 15.87
C LEU A 470 15.13 13.42 16.86
N GLY A 471 14.01 12.74 17.08
CA GLY A 471 13.95 11.49 17.82
C GLY A 471 14.55 10.33 17.02
N THR A 472 14.81 9.21 17.68
CA THR A 472 15.23 7.97 17.02
C THR A 472 14.10 7.30 16.26
N THR A 473 14.43 6.61 15.16
CA THR A 473 13.53 5.66 14.48
C THR A 473 14.20 4.29 14.44
N SER A 474 13.46 3.23 14.77
CA SER A 474 13.95 1.86 14.85
C SER A 474 12.88 0.88 14.38
N VAL A 475 13.31 -0.19 13.70
CA VAL A 475 12.46 -1.35 13.39
C VAL A 475 12.46 -2.27 14.61
N VAL A 476 11.28 -2.72 15.05
CA VAL A 476 11.11 -3.53 16.27
C VAL A 476 10.13 -4.67 16.01
N ASP A 477 10.49 -5.89 16.38
CA ASP A 477 9.58 -7.05 16.39
C ASP A 477 8.30 -6.74 17.21
N TYR A 478 7.13 -7.13 16.70
CA TYR A 478 5.84 -6.76 17.27
C TYR A 478 5.60 -7.31 18.69
N ASP A 479 6.00 -8.55 18.99
CA ASP A 479 5.85 -9.11 20.35
C ASP A 479 6.87 -8.53 21.34
N THR A 480 8.09 -8.23 20.88
CA THR A 480 9.09 -7.45 21.63
C THR A 480 8.57 -6.04 21.94
N LEU A 481 7.97 -5.34 20.96
CA LEU A 481 7.35 -4.03 21.17
C LEU A 481 6.20 -4.08 22.18
N ARG A 482 5.40 -5.15 22.16
CA ARG A 482 4.33 -5.37 23.14
C ARG A 482 4.84 -5.56 24.56
N THR A 483 5.88 -6.37 24.74
CA THR A 483 6.23 -6.93 26.06
C THR A 483 7.51 -6.37 26.68
N ALA A 484 8.52 -6.06 25.87
CA ALA A 484 9.90 -5.80 26.27
C ALA A 484 10.56 -4.68 25.45
N TYR A 485 9.82 -3.63 25.09
CA TYR A 485 10.34 -2.47 24.37
C TYR A 485 11.53 -1.86 25.13
N ASN A 486 12.66 -1.64 24.43
CA ASN A 486 13.94 -1.26 25.03
C ASN A 486 14.30 -2.07 26.31
N GLY A 487 14.00 -3.38 26.29
CA GLY A 487 14.34 -4.35 27.33
C GLY A 487 13.50 -4.33 28.61
N SER A 488 12.56 -3.39 28.77
CA SER A 488 11.80 -3.24 30.04
C SER A 488 10.44 -2.52 29.93
N GLY A 489 10.06 -2.07 28.74
CA GLY A 489 8.82 -1.34 28.49
C GLY A 489 7.70 -2.23 27.98
N THR A 490 6.55 -2.20 28.65
CA THR A 490 5.32 -2.88 28.19
C THR A 490 4.39 -1.88 27.52
N TRP A 491 3.80 -2.24 26.38
CA TRP A 491 2.83 -1.43 25.65
C TRP A 491 1.42 -1.57 26.26
N ILE A 492 0.96 -0.51 26.94
CA ILE A 492 -0.24 -0.54 27.80
C ILE A 492 -1.45 0.24 27.25
N ALA A 493 -1.30 1.05 26.21
CA ALA A 493 -2.42 1.72 25.55
C ALA A 493 -2.06 2.16 24.13
N THR A 494 -3.08 2.36 23.30
CA THR A 494 -2.95 2.70 21.88
C THR A 494 -3.90 3.84 21.53
N GLY A 495 -3.42 4.89 20.88
CA GLY A 495 -4.24 5.94 20.28
C GLY A 495 -4.09 5.95 18.76
N THR A 496 -5.14 5.61 18.02
CA THR A 496 -5.17 5.91 16.58
C THR A 496 -5.32 7.42 16.38
N THR A 497 -4.93 7.94 15.21
CA THR A 497 -4.96 9.38 14.92
C THR A 497 -5.80 9.70 13.69
N ASN A 498 -6.07 10.99 13.48
CA ASN A 498 -6.82 11.54 12.33
C ASN A 498 -6.19 12.87 11.87
N SER A 499 -6.44 13.21 10.60
CA SER A 499 -5.80 14.29 9.84
C SER A 499 -6.43 15.66 10.05
#